data_AF-A0A4Y2EFD3-F1
#
_entry.id   AF-A0A4Y2EFD3-F1
#
_cell.length_a   1.000
_cell.length_b   1.000
_cell.length_c   1.000
_cell.angle_alpha   90.00
_cell.angle_beta   90.00
_cell.angle_gamma   90.00
#
_symmetry.space_group_name_H-M   'P 1'
#
loop_
_entity.id
_entity.type
_entity.pdbx_description
1 polymer ?
#
loop_
_entity_poly.entity_id
_entity_poly.type
_entity_poly.pdbx_seq_one_letter_code
_entity_poly.pdbx_strand_id
1 'polypeptide(L)'
;MLSGVIGPFSEGDSLHLICEAEGGKPTPSLVWWRSRRVIDDSYEVLEQGITRNELFIEKLQRRDLMATLTCQTTNNKISPPLEASVTLDIHCE
;
A
#
# COMPACT_ATOMS: atom_id res chain seq x y z
N MET A 1 8.44 -7.86 3.91
CA MET A 1 8.34 -6.41 3.60
C MET A 1 8.58 -6.24 2.12
N LEU A 2 7.55 -5.87 1.35
CA LEU A 2 7.70 -5.59 -0.08
C LEU A 2 8.30 -4.18 -0.22
N SER A 3 9.48 -4.07 -0.81
CA SER A 3 10.16 -2.80 -1.05
C SER A 3 10.93 -2.87 -2.37
N GLY A 4 10.67 -1.94 -3.29
CA GLY A 4 11.37 -1.88 -4.57
C GLY A 4 10.48 -1.52 -5.76
N VAL A 5 10.94 -1.83 -6.96
CA VAL A 5 10.19 -1.65 -8.20
C VAL A 5 9.38 -2.92 -8.47
N ILE A 6 8.10 -2.78 -8.82
CA ILE A 6 7.20 -3.86 -9.22
C ILE A 6 6.71 -3.61 -10.65
N GLY A 7 6.66 -4.67 -11.45
CA GLY A 7 6.37 -4.62 -12.89
C GLY A 7 7.36 -5.49 -13.69
N PRO A 8 7.40 -5.33 -15.03
CA PRO A 8 6.62 -4.37 -15.81
C PRO A 8 5.12 -4.70 -15.87
N PHE A 9 4.27 -3.67 -15.86
CA PHE A 9 2.83 -3.75 -16.11
C PHE A 9 2.45 -3.05 -17.43
N SER A 10 1.39 -3.51 -18.09
CA SER A 10 0.79 -2.84 -19.24
C SER A 10 -0.22 -1.77 -18.80
N GLU A 11 -0.37 -0.70 -19.59
CA GLU A 11 -1.50 0.23 -19.41
C GLU A 11 -2.84 -0.51 -19.55
N GLY A 12 -3.71 -0.39 -18.55
CA GLY A 12 -4.99 -1.09 -18.45
C GLY A 12 -4.97 -2.33 -17.55
N ASP A 13 -3.80 -2.79 -17.11
CA ASP A 13 -3.69 -3.90 -16.15
C ASP A 13 -4.31 -3.53 -14.80
N SER A 14 -4.83 -4.54 -14.10
CA SER A 14 -5.28 -4.41 -12.72
C SER A 14 -4.16 -4.76 -11.74
N LEU A 15 -4.05 -4.00 -10.64
CA LEU A 15 -3.08 -4.22 -9.57
C LEU A 15 -3.79 -4.49 -8.25
N HIS A 16 -3.36 -5.55 -7.54
CA HIS A 16 -3.82 -5.88 -6.20
C HIS A 16 -2.63 -5.92 -5.26
N LEU A 17 -2.61 -5.03 -4.27
CA LEU A 17 -1.57 -4.96 -3.25
C LEU A 17 -2.17 -5.23 -1.87
N ILE A 18 -1.51 -6.07 -1.10
CA ILE A 18 -1.91 -6.42 0.25
C ILE A 18 -0.84 -5.90 1.20
N CYS A 19 -1.25 -5.14 2.20
CA CYS A 19 -0.41 -4.71 3.30
C CYS A 19 -0.93 -5.29 4.62
N GLU A 20 -0.03 -5.87 5.41
CA GLU A 20 -0.36 -6.49 6.68
C GLU A 20 0.59 -6.00 7.78
N ALA A 21 0.03 -5.75 8.96
CA ALA A 21 0.76 -5.47 10.18
C ALA A 21 0.31 -6.45 11.27
N GLU A 22 1.25 -7.06 11.97
CA GLU A 22 0.98 -8.03 13.03
C GLU A 22 1.22 -7.41 14.41
N GLY A 23 0.27 -7.59 15.32
CA GLY A 23 0.36 -7.20 16.72
C GLY A 23 0.15 -5.70 16.96
N GLY A 24 0.88 -5.17 17.95
CA GLY A 24 0.74 -3.77 18.38
C GLY A 24 -0.34 -3.53 19.43
N LYS A 25 -0.11 -2.56 20.34
CA LYS A 25 -1.07 -2.12 21.36
C LYS A 25 -1.04 -0.60 21.51
N PRO A 26 -2.11 0.13 21.16
CA PRO A 26 -3.39 -0.35 20.59
C PRO A 26 -3.24 -0.94 19.18
N THR A 27 -4.31 -1.53 18.62
CA THR A 27 -4.29 -2.10 17.26
C THR A 27 -3.86 -1.04 16.25
N PRO A 28 -2.90 -1.33 15.36
CA PRO A 28 -2.44 -0.36 14.37
C PRO A 28 -3.49 -0.08 13.31
N SER A 29 -3.43 1.12 12.71
CA SER A 29 -4.13 1.43 11.46
C SER A 29 -3.21 1.22 10.27
N LEU A 30 -3.79 0.98 9.10
CA LEU A 30 -3.09 0.88 7.82
C LEU A 30 -3.68 1.84 6.79
N VAL A 31 -2.80 2.60 6.12
CA VAL A 31 -3.18 3.59 5.12
C VAL A 31 -2.27 3.47 3.91
N TRP A 32 -2.85 3.38 2.72
CA TRP A 32 -2.13 3.52 1.47
C TRP A 32 -2.02 4.97 1.04
N TRP A 33 -0.79 5.35 0.74
CA TRP A 33 -0.40 6.62 0.19
C TRP A 33 0.09 6.44 -1.22
N ARG A 34 -0.30 7.37 -2.08
CA ARG A 34 0.33 7.56 -3.38
C ARG A 34 1.04 8.90 -3.39
N SER A 35 2.36 8.85 -3.41
CA SER A 35 3.23 10.01 -3.20
C SER A 35 2.97 10.72 -1.86
N ARG A 36 1.99 11.64 -1.79
CA ARG A 36 1.61 12.39 -0.56
C ARG A 36 0.09 12.44 -0.33
N ARG A 37 -0.66 11.66 -1.08
CA ARG A 37 -2.13 11.63 -0.99
C ARG A 37 -2.56 10.25 -0.49
N VAL A 38 -3.44 10.25 0.50
CA VAL A 38 -4.16 9.03 0.91
C VAL A 38 -5.04 8.58 -0.24
N ILE A 39 -4.86 7.33 -0.67
CA ILE A 39 -5.67 6.70 -1.71
C ILE A 39 -6.60 5.64 -1.14
N ASP A 40 -6.25 5.06 0.01
CA ASP A 40 -7.10 4.12 0.74
C ASP A 40 -6.71 4.09 2.22
N ASP A 41 -7.69 4.22 3.10
CA ASP A 41 -7.58 4.10 4.55
C ASP A 41 -8.52 3.02 5.10
N SER A 42 -9.11 2.19 4.23
CA SER A 42 -9.97 1.07 4.62
C SER A 42 -9.13 -0.15 5.00
N TYR A 43 -9.03 -0.39 6.30
CA TYR A 43 -8.32 -1.55 6.84
C TYR A 43 -9.26 -2.40 7.69
N GLU A 44 -8.96 -3.69 7.75
CA GLU A 44 -9.65 -4.66 8.58
C GLU A 44 -8.72 -5.21 9.66
N VAL A 45 -9.30 -5.53 10.81
CA VAL A 45 -8.60 -6.23 11.88
C VAL A 45 -9.04 -7.68 11.81
N LEU A 46 -8.13 -8.53 11.35
CA LEU A 46 -8.31 -9.96 11.28
C LEU A 46 -8.09 -10.60 12.66
N GLU A 47 -8.38 -11.89 12.75
CA GLU A 47 -8.03 -12.69 13.92
C GLU A 47 -6.51 -12.66 14.20
N GLN A 48 -6.12 -13.04 15.41
CA GLN A 48 -4.71 -13.15 15.83
C GLN A 48 -3.94 -11.82 15.89
N GLY A 49 -4.65 -10.68 15.79
CA GLY A 49 -4.05 -9.35 15.90
C GLY A 49 -3.36 -8.89 14.61
N ILE A 50 -3.77 -9.44 13.47
CA ILE A 50 -3.33 -8.98 12.15
C ILE A 50 -4.25 -7.85 11.71
N THR A 51 -3.68 -6.73 11.27
CA THR A 51 -4.40 -5.67 10.56
C THR A 51 -4.02 -5.74 9.09
N ARG A 52 -5.00 -5.69 8.19
CA ARG A 52 -4.81 -5.84 6.75
C ARG A 52 -5.48 -4.70 5.99
N ASN A 53 -4.83 -4.22 4.94
CA ASN A 53 -5.40 -3.29 3.99
C ASN A 53 -5.08 -3.77 2.57
N GLU A 54 -6.12 -3.91 1.75
CA GLU A 54 -6.05 -4.38 0.37
C GLU A 54 -6.34 -3.25 -0.63
N LEU A 55 -5.31 -2.80 -1.34
CA LEU A 55 -5.45 -1.81 -2.39
C LEU A 55 -5.70 -2.49 -3.73
N PHE A 56 -6.85 -2.20 -4.34
CA PHE A 56 -7.17 -2.62 -5.69
C PHE A 56 -7.20 -1.43 -6.66
N ILE A 57 -6.36 -1.46 -7.70
CA ILE A 57 -6.35 -0.50 -8.80
C ILE A 57 -6.84 -1.24 -10.04
N GLU A 58 -8.07 -0.99 -10.46
CA GLU A 58 -8.71 -1.69 -11.56
C GLU A 58 -7.99 -1.54 -12.90
N LYS A 59 -7.47 -0.34 -13.17
CA LYS A 59 -6.83 0.02 -14.43
C LYS A 59 -5.66 0.94 -14.17
N LEU A 60 -4.46 0.38 -14.33
CA LEU A 60 -3.22 1.14 -14.36
C LEU A 60 -3.22 2.07 -15.57
N GLN A 61 -2.79 3.30 -15.34
CA GLN A 61 -2.73 4.33 -16.38
C GLN A 61 -1.29 4.73 -16.61
N ARG A 62 -0.98 5.25 -17.80
CA ARG A 62 0.38 5.74 -18.10
C ARG A 62 0.92 6.76 -17.09
N ARG A 63 0.04 7.55 -16.47
CA ARG A 63 0.39 8.52 -15.40
C ARG A 63 0.81 7.86 -14.08
N ASP A 64 0.63 6.55 -13.96
CA ASP A 64 1.01 5.76 -12.80
C ASP A 64 2.45 5.24 -12.91
N LEU A 65 3.13 5.47 -14.05
CA LEU A 65 4.54 5.15 -14.24
C LEU A 65 5.40 5.86 -13.19
N MET A 66 6.27 5.09 -12.53
CA MET A 66 7.13 5.53 -11.44
C MET A 66 6.36 6.09 -10.23
N ALA A 67 5.05 5.84 -10.14
CA ALA A 67 4.29 6.20 -8.96
C ALA A 67 4.73 5.31 -7.79
N THR A 68 5.03 5.93 -6.65
CA THR A 68 5.33 5.22 -5.41
C THR A 68 4.06 5.03 -4.59
N LEU A 69 3.70 3.78 -4.35
CA LEU A 69 2.64 3.38 -3.43
C LEU A 69 3.28 2.99 -2.10
N THR A 70 2.85 3.63 -1.02
CA THR A 70 3.40 3.43 0.32
C THR A 70 2.28 2.98 1.25
N CYS A 71 2.41 1.81 1.83
CA CYS A 71 1.59 1.41 2.96
C CYS A 71 2.23 1.94 4.24
N GLN A 72 1.50 2.77 4.98
CA GLN A 72 1.91 3.33 6.25
C GLN A 72 1.10 2.70 7.37
N THR A 73 1.77 2.27 8.44
CA THR A 73 1.14 1.77 9.65
C THR A 73 1.41 2.68 10.85
N THR A 74 0.35 2.98 11.61
CA THR A 74 0.44 3.80 12.83
C THR A 74 -0.23 3.08 13.99
N ASN A 75 0.53 2.83 15.05
CA ASN A 75 0.00 2.23 16.27
C ASN A 75 -0.48 3.28 17.28
N ASN A 76 0.25 4.38 17.40
CA ASN A 76 -0.02 5.43 18.36
C ASN A 76 0.53 6.77 17.83
N LYS A 77 0.26 7.87 18.54
CA LYS A 77 0.70 9.21 18.14
C LYS A 77 2.12 9.58 18.61
N ILE A 78 2.86 8.64 19.20
CA ILE A 78 4.17 8.87 19.84
C ILE A 78 5.29 8.27 19.00
N SER A 79 5.16 7.01 18.61
CA SER A 79 6.14 6.32 17.76
C SER A 79 6.00 6.77 16.31
N PRO A 80 7.12 6.93 15.57
CA PRO A 80 7.05 7.17 14.14
C PRO A 80 6.30 6.01 13.45
N PRO A 81 5.54 6.29 12.39
CA PRO A 81 4.88 5.24 11.61
C PRO A 81 5.93 4.37 10.91
N LEU A 82 5.58 3.11 10.67
CA LEU A 82 6.37 2.24 9.79
C LEU A 82 5.79 2.30 8.38
N GLU A 83 6.66 2.23 7.38
CA GLU A 83 6.29 2.39 5.98
C GLU A 83 6.94 1.32 5.11
N ALA A 84 6.17 0.80 4.15
CA ALA A 84 6.67 -0.07 3.09
C ALA A 84 6.23 0.51 1.74
N SER A 85 7.17 0.68 0.80
CA SER A 85 6.92 1.38 -0.46
C SER A 85 7.31 0.53 -1.67
N VAL A 86 6.45 0.55 -2.68
CA VAL A 86 6.70 -0.03 -3.99
C VAL A 86 6.56 1.02 -5.08
N THR A 87 7.39 0.93 -6.12
CA THR A 87 7.35 1.84 -7.28
C THR A 87 6.86 1.07 -8.50
N LEU A 88 5.88 1.61 -9.20
CA LEU A 88 5.29 0.96 -10.36
C LEU A 88 6.14 1.18 -11.62
N ASP A 89 6.47 0.11 -12.32
CA ASP A 89 7.03 0.16 -13.67
C ASP A 89 5.95 -0.20 -14.69
N ILE A 90 5.66 0.71 -15.62
CA ILE A 90 4.54 0.61 -16.57
C ILE A 90 5.03 0.91 -17.97
N HIS A 91 4.70 0.06 -18.94
CA HIS A 91 4.94 0.34 -20.36
C HIS A 91 3.63 0.57 -21.12
N CYS A 92 3.75 1.35 -22.20
CA CYS A 92 2.76 1.36 -23.26
C CYS A 92 2.95 0.08 -24.09
N GLU A 93 1.88 -0.61 -24.41
CA GLU A 93 1.90 -1.59 -25.52
C GLU A 93 1.97 -0.90 -26.88
#